data_AF-A0A1W1ID86-F1
#
_entry.id   AF-A0A1W1ID86-F1
#
_cell.length_a   1.000
_cell.length_b   1.000
_cell.length_c   1.000
_cell.angle_alpha   90.00
_cell.angle_beta   90.00
_cell.angle_gamma   90.00
#
_symmetry.space_group_name_H-M   'P 1'
#
loop_
_entity.id
_entity.type
_entity.pdbx_description
1 polymer ?
#
loop_
_entity_poly.entity_id
_entity_poly.type
_entity_poly.pdbx_seq_one_letter_code
_entity_poly.pdbx_strand_id
1 'polypeptide(L)'
;MINEDIIAYYFSLNKRITRIKWRLRELQIDFYQQTMCSYCTSDENKLYSKGFPVESKVIELVDSEEQAKSRMAVMKFKQRHFLAYLKQISSADRYFLTHKYKWQEGGSNDRVERECFEEIQEIEEAARHRFKLVDDNRGSKLEKVCAAPTTGEQFTAHFEDMLKLLEV
;
A
#
# COMPACT_ATOMS: atom_id res chain seq x y z
N MET A 1 -18.12 -10.98 -15.23
CA MET A 1 -18.28 -11.53 -13.88
C MET A 1 -18.15 -10.36 -12.91
N ILE A 2 -19.18 -10.10 -12.09
CA ILE A 2 -19.11 -9.01 -11.10
C ILE A 2 -18.06 -9.40 -10.07
N ASN A 3 -17.09 -8.52 -9.82
CA ASN A 3 -16.05 -8.76 -8.83
C ASN A 3 -16.46 -8.09 -7.51
N GLU A 4 -17.14 -8.83 -6.65
CA GLU A 4 -17.64 -8.36 -5.35
C GLU A 4 -16.50 -7.82 -4.46
N ASP A 5 -15.29 -8.39 -4.57
CA ASP A 5 -14.12 -7.97 -3.81
C ASP A 5 -13.70 -6.54 -4.14
N ILE A 6 -13.86 -6.12 -5.39
CA ILE A 6 -13.53 -4.76 -5.85
C ILE A 6 -14.52 -3.76 -5.25
N ILE A 7 -15.81 -4.08 -5.23
CA ILE A 7 -16.82 -3.22 -4.63
C ILE A 7 -16.56 -3.10 -3.11
N ALA A 8 -16.33 -4.22 -2.44
CA ALA A 8 -15.95 -4.25 -1.01
C ALA A 8 -14.69 -3.43 -0.73
N TYR A 9 -13.69 -3.49 -1.62
CA TYR A 9 -12.48 -2.69 -1.53
C TYR A 9 -12.78 -1.20 -1.50
N TYR A 10 -13.66 -0.71 -2.38
CA TYR A 10 -14.07 0.69 -2.45
C TYR A 10 -14.76 1.18 -1.16
N PHE A 11 -15.64 0.36 -0.57
CA PHE A 11 -16.24 0.66 0.74
C PHE A 11 -15.20 0.70 1.88
N SER A 12 -14.09 -0.03 1.73
CA SER A 12 -13.00 -0.07 2.71
C SER A 12 -11.94 1.02 2.54
N LEU A 13 -11.99 1.83 1.46
CA LEU A 13 -10.95 2.82 1.12
C LEU A 13 -10.65 3.78 2.27
N ASN A 14 -11.67 4.29 2.96
CA ASN A 14 -11.46 5.20 4.09
C ASN A 14 -10.66 4.55 5.22
N LYS A 15 -11.01 3.30 5.56
CA LYS A 15 -10.30 2.53 6.60
C LYS A 15 -8.85 2.29 6.20
N ARG A 16 -8.59 2.01 4.92
CA ARG A 16 -7.23 1.80 4.39
C ARG A 16 -6.40 3.09 4.41
N ILE A 17 -6.98 4.22 3.98
CA ILE A 17 -6.31 5.54 4.04
C ILE A 17 -5.92 5.87 5.48
N THR A 18 -6.83 5.67 6.44
CA THR A 18 -6.54 5.89 7.86
C THR A 18 -5.43 4.97 8.35
N ARG A 19 -5.45 3.68 7.98
CA ARG A 19 -4.37 2.74 8.32
C ARG A 19 -3.00 3.16 7.77
N ILE A 20 -2.93 3.62 6.52
CA ILE A 20 -1.66 4.11 5.93
C ILE A 20 -1.14 5.33 6.71
N LYS A 21 -2.02 6.27 7.07
CA LYS A 21 -1.64 7.43 7.89
C LYS A 21 -1.08 7.02 9.25
N TRP A 22 -1.72 6.04 9.91
CA TRP A 22 -1.26 5.53 11.20
C TRP A 22 0.12 4.88 11.09
N ARG A 23 0.31 3.99 10.11
CA ARG A 23 1.61 3.34 9.86
C ARG A 23 2.72 4.34 9.56
N LEU A 24 2.42 5.40 8.81
CA LEU A 24 3.39 6.44 8.51
C LEU A 24 3.83 7.18 9.79
N ARG A 25 2.90 7.43 10.71
CA ARG A 25 3.24 8.03 12.01
C ARG A 25 4.07 7.08 12.88
N GLU A 26 3.70 5.80 12.94
CA GLU A 26 4.49 4.79 13.66
C GLU A 26 5.91 4.73 13.11
N LEU A 27 6.07 4.64 11.78
CA LEU A 27 7.37 4.60 11.14
C LEU A 27 8.21 5.85 11.45
N GLN A 28 7.60 7.04 11.49
CA GLN A 28 8.28 8.26 11.92
C GLN A 28 8.70 8.19 13.39
N ILE A 29 7.83 7.73 14.27
CA ILE A 29 8.13 7.58 15.71
C ILE A 29 9.31 6.62 15.88
N ASP A 30 9.26 5.45 15.26
CA ASP A 30 10.30 4.43 15.33
C ASP A 30 11.65 4.98 14.83
N PHE A 31 11.62 5.73 13.72
CA PHE A 31 12.82 6.34 13.16
C PHE A 31 13.44 7.38 14.12
N TYR A 32 12.64 8.19 14.82
CA TYR A 32 13.17 9.20 15.74
C TYR A 32 13.51 8.65 17.13
N GLN A 33 12.97 7.49 17.51
CA GLN A 33 13.27 6.83 18.78
C GLN A 33 14.51 5.92 18.72
N GLN A 34 14.99 5.56 17.53
CA GLN A 34 16.17 4.70 17.39
C GLN A 34 17.47 5.41 17.82
N THR A 35 18.42 4.64 18.33
CA THR A 35 19.76 5.15 18.68
C THR A 35 20.62 5.30 17.43
N MET A 36 21.02 6.54 17.13
CA MET A 36 21.82 6.89 15.95
C MET A 36 23.34 6.80 16.17
N CYS A 37 23.77 6.20 17.27
CA CYS A 37 25.17 6.13 17.68
C CYS A 37 25.78 4.77 17.29
N SER A 38 27.07 4.78 16.97
CA SER A 38 27.86 3.55 16.91
C SER A 38 27.97 2.92 18.30
N TYR A 39 27.84 1.59 18.39
CA TYR A 39 28.08 0.84 19.61
C TYR A 39 29.06 -0.29 19.38
N CYS A 40 29.81 -0.64 20.42
CA CYS A 40 30.68 -1.82 20.40
C CYS A 40 29.86 -3.03 20.84
N THR A 41 29.94 -4.10 20.07
CA THR A 41 29.35 -5.39 20.42
C THR A 41 30.42 -6.46 20.26
N SER A 42 30.21 -7.61 20.90
CA SER A 42 31.14 -8.74 20.83
C SER A 42 30.37 -9.99 20.47
N ASP A 43 30.95 -10.82 19.60
CA ASP A 43 30.46 -12.16 19.36
C ASP A 43 31.59 -13.17 19.52
N GLU A 44 31.34 -14.19 20.35
CA GLU A 44 32.14 -15.33 20.86
C GLU A 44 33.67 -15.19 21.07
N ASN A 45 34.41 -14.37 20.31
CA ASN A 45 35.79 -13.95 20.57
C ASN A 45 36.24 -12.68 19.81
N LYS A 46 35.32 -11.94 19.15
CA LYS A 46 35.66 -10.72 18.39
C LYS A 46 34.82 -9.54 18.85
N LEU A 47 35.50 -8.46 19.22
CA LEU A 47 34.88 -7.16 19.45
C LEU A 47 34.79 -6.42 18.11
N TYR A 48 33.61 -5.94 17.74
CA TYR A 48 33.42 -5.11 16.56
C TYR A 48 32.56 -3.89 16.89
N SER A 49 32.91 -2.75 16.29
CA SER A 49 32.11 -1.53 16.37
C SER A 49 31.09 -1.56 15.24
N LYS A 50 29.81 -1.49 15.59
CA LYS A 50 28.72 -1.39 14.62
C LYS A 50 28.25 0.06 14.55
N GLY A 51 28.48 0.69 13.40
CA GLY A 51 27.94 2.01 13.08
C GLY A 51 26.45 1.94 12.76
N PHE A 52 25.73 3.03 13.04
CA PHE A 52 24.36 3.19 12.56
C PHE A 52 24.40 3.80 11.15
N PRO A 53 23.84 3.12 10.12
CA PRO A 53 23.86 3.62 8.75
C PRO A 53 22.77 4.68 8.55
N VAL A 54 23.05 5.92 8.98
CA VAL A 54 22.10 7.05 8.95
C VAL A 54 21.55 7.26 7.55
N GLU A 55 22.42 7.31 6.55
CA GLU A 55 22.05 7.61 5.16
C GLU A 55 21.03 6.61 4.62
N SER A 56 21.32 5.30 4.73
CA SER A 56 20.41 4.25 4.28
C SER A 56 19.05 4.34 4.99
N LYS A 57 19.04 4.59 6.30
CA LYS A 57 17.80 4.67 7.09
C LYS A 57 16.98 5.91 6.77
N VAL A 58 17.64 7.03 6.48
CA VAL A 58 16.97 8.25 6.01
C VAL A 58 16.36 8.04 4.63
N ILE A 59 17.10 7.42 3.69
CA ILE A 59 16.59 7.11 2.35
C ILE A 59 15.37 6.20 2.44
N GLU A 60 15.44 5.11 3.21
CA GLU A 60 14.32 4.19 3.43
C GLU A 60 13.07 4.91 3.98
N LEU A 61 13.24 5.83 4.93
CA LEU A 61 12.16 6.64 5.49
C LEU A 61 11.52 7.54 4.42
N VAL A 62 12.35 8.29 3.69
CA VAL A 62 11.88 9.25 2.66
C VAL A 62 11.14 8.52 1.54
N ASP A 63 11.69 7.41 1.05
CA ASP A 63 11.07 6.58 0.02
C ASP A 63 9.72 6.01 0.51
N SER A 64 9.68 5.50 1.75
CA SER A 64 8.46 4.98 2.35
C SER A 64 7.39 6.05 2.50
N GLU A 65 7.79 7.27 2.88
CA GLU A 65 6.89 8.42 3.00
C GLU A 65 6.33 8.85 1.63
N GLU A 66 7.18 8.94 0.61
CA GLU A 66 6.76 9.28 -0.74
C GLU A 66 5.78 8.25 -1.31
N GLN A 67 6.11 6.96 -1.22
CA GLN A 67 5.25 5.87 -1.68
C GLN A 67 3.90 5.88 -0.96
N ALA A 68 3.90 6.08 0.37
CA ALA A 68 2.66 6.16 1.15
C ALA A 68 1.81 7.38 0.74
N LYS A 69 2.42 8.55 0.53
CA LYS A 69 1.72 9.76 0.07
C LYS A 69 1.13 9.58 -1.33
N SER A 70 1.91 9.04 -2.27
CA SER A 70 1.48 8.68 -3.62
C SER A 70 0.26 7.75 -3.57
N ARG A 71 0.37 6.64 -2.85
CA ARG A 71 -0.72 5.66 -2.70
C ARG A 71 -1.97 6.28 -2.07
N MET A 72 -1.80 7.11 -1.04
CA MET A 72 -2.91 7.82 -0.41
C MET A 72 -3.57 8.82 -1.37
N ALA A 73 -2.82 9.48 -2.25
CA ALA A 73 -3.38 10.41 -3.23
C ALA A 73 -4.30 9.68 -4.21
N VAL A 74 -3.88 8.53 -4.73
CA VAL A 74 -4.69 7.66 -5.59
C VAL A 74 -5.94 7.18 -4.85
N MET A 75 -5.80 6.67 -3.62
CA MET A 75 -6.95 6.19 -2.84
C MET A 75 -7.95 7.31 -2.51
N LYS A 76 -7.48 8.51 -2.17
CA LYS A 76 -8.34 9.67 -1.90
C LYS A 76 -9.10 10.12 -3.15
N PHE A 77 -8.45 10.05 -4.32
CA PHE A 77 -9.11 10.33 -5.59
C PHE A 77 -10.27 9.34 -5.81
N LYS A 78 -9.97 8.04 -5.79
CA LYS A 78 -10.98 6.98 -5.96
C LYS A 78 -12.14 7.13 -4.96
N GLN A 79 -11.81 7.35 -3.68
CA GLN A 79 -12.80 7.52 -2.63
C GLN A 79 -13.71 8.73 -2.88
N ARG A 80 -13.15 9.85 -3.33
CA ARG A 80 -13.94 11.07 -3.60
C ARG A 80 -14.97 10.84 -4.69
N HIS A 81 -14.55 10.23 -5.80
CA HIS A 81 -15.44 9.94 -6.93
C HIS A 81 -16.49 8.90 -6.56
N PHE A 82 -16.09 7.83 -5.85
CA PHE A 82 -17.04 6.83 -5.38
C PHE A 82 -18.08 7.40 -4.41
N LEU A 83 -17.69 8.29 -3.50
CA LEU A 83 -18.63 8.99 -2.63
C LEU A 83 -19.55 9.95 -3.39
N ALA A 84 -19.12 10.49 -4.54
CA ALA A 84 -19.97 11.30 -5.39
C ALA A 84 -21.03 10.44 -6.08
N TYR A 85 -20.63 9.29 -6.65
CA TYR A 85 -21.55 8.29 -7.19
C TYR A 85 -22.60 7.83 -6.16
N LEU A 86 -22.16 7.47 -4.94
CA LEU A 86 -23.09 7.05 -3.88
C LEU A 86 -24.09 8.15 -3.48
N LYS A 87 -23.81 9.43 -3.77
CA LYS A 87 -24.77 10.52 -3.54
C LYS A 87 -25.76 10.69 -4.68
N GLN A 88 -25.43 10.22 -5.89
CA GLN A 88 -26.27 10.33 -7.09
C GLN A 88 -27.28 9.20 -7.21
N ILE A 89 -26.93 7.99 -6.75
CA ILE A 89 -27.84 6.84 -6.78
C ILE A 89 -29.01 6.97 -5.81
N SER A 90 -30.06 6.17 -6.03
CA SER A 90 -31.24 6.15 -5.17
C SER A 90 -30.89 5.77 -3.72
N SER A 91 -31.68 6.26 -2.77
CA SER A 91 -31.49 5.93 -1.35
C SER A 91 -31.61 4.44 -1.07
N ALA A 92 -32.48 3.73 -1.81
CA ALA A 92 -32.69 2.29 -1.71
C ALA A 92 -31.45 1.52 -2.21
N ASP A 93 -30.90 1.91 -3.36
CA ASP A 93 -29.72 1.25 -3.94
C ASP A 93 -28.47 1.49 -3.09
N ARG A 94 -28.30 2.72 -2.58
CA ARG A 94 -27.24 3.04 -1.62
C ARG A 94 -27.36 2.22 -0.33
N TYR A 95 -28.58 2.08 0.18
CA TYR A 95 -28.85 1.29 1.38
C TYR A 95 -28.46 -0.17 1.16
N PHE A 96 -28.90 -0.75 0.04
CA PHE A 96 -28.55 -2.11 -0.37
C PHE A 96 -27.02 -2.29 -0.45
N LEU A 97 -26.32 -1.44 -1.22
CA LEU A 97 -24.86 -1.54 -1.39
C LEU A 97 -24.12 -1.39 -0.05
N THR A 98 -24.59 -0.48 0.81
CA THR A 98 -23.98 -0.29 2.13
C THR A 98 -24.18 -1.52 3.02
N HIS A 99 -25.40 -2.07 3.07
CA HIS A 99 -25.68 -3.27 3.87
C HIS A 99 -24.87 -4.48 3.39
N LYS A 100 -24.84 -4.73 2.08
CA LYS A 100 -24.08 -5.85 1.53
C LYS A 100 -22.58 -5.70 1.75
N TYR A 101 -21.99 -4.58 1.35
CA TYR A 101 -20.52 -4.47 1.27
C TYR A 101 -19.85 -3.88 2.51
N LYS A 102 -20.59 -3.15 3.35
CA LYS A 102 -20.05 -2.56 4.60
C LYS A 102 -20.42 -3.39 5.82
N TRP A 103 -21.62 -3.96 5.84
CA TRP A 103 -22.15 -4.75 6.96
C TRP A 103 -22.20 -6.25 6.69
N GLN A 104 -21.85 -6.70 5.48
CA GLN A 104 -21.83 -8.13 5.10
C GLN A 104 -23.20 -8.80 5.28
N GLU A 105 -24.27 -8.04 5.09
CA GLU A 105 -25.62 -8.57 5.15
C GLU A 105 -26.01 -9.16 3.79
N GLY A 106 -26.56 -10.38 3.82
CA GLY A 106 -26.86 -11.16 2.62
C GLY A 106 -27.88 -10.47 1.70
N GLY A 107 -27.66 -10.62 0.39
CA GLY A 107 -28.55 -10.13 -0.65
C GLY A 107 -27.83 -10.09 -2.01
N SER A 108 -28.56 -10.25 -3.10
CA SER A 108 -28.04 -10.02 -4.46
C SER A 108 -28.97 -9.06 -5.17
N ASN A 109 -28.40 -8.06 -5.81
CA ASN A 109 -29.14 -7.17 -6.69
C ASN A 109 -28.26 -6.87 -7.88
N ASP A 110 -28.21 -7.83 -8.80
CA ASP A 110 -27.29 -7.85 -9.93
C ASP A 110 -27.35 -6.57 -10.77
N ARG A 111 -28.50 -5.88 -10.82
CA ARG A 111 -28.65 -4.60 -11.52
C ARG A 111 -27.79 -3.52 -10.84
N VAL A 112 -28.04 -3.28 -9.56
CA VAL A 112 -27.35 -2.23 -8.77
C VAL A 112 -25.86 -2.53 -8.64
N GLU A 113 -25.51 -3.80 -8.53
CA GLU A 113 -24.12 -4.23 -8.41
C GLU A 113 -23.35 -4.06 -9.72
N ARG A 114 -24.01 -4.31 -10.86
CA ARG A 114 -23.44 -4.05 -12.18
C ARG A 114 -23.23 -2.56 -12.40
N GLU A 115 -24.23 -1.72 -12.14
CA GLU A 115 -24.11 -0.26 -12.26
C GLU A 115 -22.99 0.29 -11.36
N CYS A 116 -22.89 -0.21 -10.13
CA CYS A 116 -21.80 0.15 -9.21
C CYS A 116 -20.42 -0.30 -9.72
N PHE A 117 -20.36 -1.49 -10.32
CA PHE A 117 -19.12 -2.02 -10.88
C PHE A 117 -18.66 -1.24 -12.11
N GLU A 118 -19.58 -0.86 -13.01
CA GLU A 118 -19.30 -0.03 -14.18
C GLU A 118 -18.73 1.32 -13.76
N GLU A 119 -19.35 2.00 -12.79
CA GLU A 119 -18.83 3.25 -12.24
C GLU A 119 -17.42 3.07 -11.65
N ILE A 120 -17.17 1.97 -10.93
CA ILE A 120 -15.84 1.68 -10.39
C ILE A 120 -14.81 1.55 -11.51
N GLN A 121 -15.16 0.91 -12.63
CA GLN A 121 -14.27 0.79 -13.79
C GLN A 121 -13.94 2.17 -14.36
N GLU A 122 -14.93 3.05 -14.53
CA GLU A 122 -14.69 4.44 -14.97
C GLU A 122 -13.76 5.20 -14.01
N ILE A 123 -13.96 5.04 -12.70
CA ILE A 123 -13.10 5.65 -11.69
C ILE A 123 -11.66 5.11 -11.78
N GLU A 124 -11.49 3.80 -12.01
CA GLU A 124 -10.17 3.18 -12.18
C GLU A 124 -9.46 3.70 -13.43
N GLU A 125 -10.17 3.81 -14.56
CA GLU A 125 -9.64 4.36 -15.81
C GLU A 125 -9.24 5.83 -15.62
N ALA A 126 -10.09 6.64 -14.99
CA ALA A 126 -9.78 8.03 -14.66
C ALA A 126 -8.57 8.14 -13.73
N ALA A 127 -8.43 7.23 -12.76
CA ALA A 127 -7.27 7.19 -11.86
C ALA A 127 -5.99 6.84 -12.63
N ARG A 128 -6.01 5.84 -13.52
CA ARG A 128 -4.85 5.47 -14.36
C ARG A 128 -4.39 6.66 -15.20
N HIS A 129 -5.33 7.34 -15.85
CA HIS A 129 -5.02 8.47 -16.72
C HIS A 129 -4.49 9.69 -15.93
N ARG A 130 -5.07 9.97 -14.75
CA ARG A 130 -4.66 11.10 -13.91
C ARG A 130 -3.28 10.91 -13.29
N PHE A 131 -2.99 9.72 -12.79
CA PHE A 131 -1.76 9.44 -12.06
C PHE A 131 -0.66 8.83 -12.93
N LYS A 132 -0.88 8.69 -14.25
CA LYS A 132 0.03 8.04 -15.19
C LYS A 132 0.53 6.69 -14.65
N LEU A 133 -0.39 5.92 -14.05
CA LEU A 133 -0.09 4.58 -13.61
C LEU A 133 0.13 3.77 -14.89
N VAL A 134 1.39 3.60 -15.29
CA VAL A 134 1.77 2.58 -16.28
C VAL A 134 1.30 1.24 -15.71
N ASP A 135 0.73 0.37 -16.56
CA ASP A 135 0.34 -0.99 -16.18
C ASP A 135 1.61 -1.80 -15.81
N ASP A 136 2.17 -1.50 -14.64
CA ASP A 136 3.19 -2.29 -14.01
C ASP A 136 2.48 -3.56 -13.54
N ASN A 137 2.67 -4.64 -14.30
CA ASN A 137 2.36 -6.04 -13.96
C ASN A 137 3.06 -6.54 -12.67
N ARG A 138 3.41 -5.64 -11.73
CA ARG A 138 3.97 -5.91 -10.41
C ARG A 138 2.90 -6.06 -9.31
N GLY A 139 1.62 -6.07 -9.69
CA GLY A 139 0.48 -6.25 -8.78
C GLY A 139 0.44 -7.61 -8.06
N SER A 140 1.16 -8.63 -8.53
CA SER A 140 1.22 -9.95 -7.87
C SER A 140 2.32 -10.08 -6.80
N LYS A 141 3.23 -9.11 -6.67
CA LYS A 141 4.29 -9.13 -5.65
C LYS A 141 4.01 -8.25 -4.42
N LEU A 142 3.14 -7.24 -4.50
CA LEU A 142 2.92 -6.28 -3.42
C LEU A 142 2.08 -6.79 -2.24
N GLU A 143 1.31 -7.87 -2.39
CA GLU A 143 0.58 -8.49 -1.26
C GLU A 143 1.40 -9.55 -0.49
N LYS A 144 2.51 -10.04 -1.06
CA LYS A 144 3.39 -11.00 -0.37
C LYS A 144 4.43 -10.35 0.55
N VAL A 145 4.65 -9.03 0.47
CA VAL A 145 5.64 -8.34 1.31
C VAL A 145 5.17 -8.18 2.75
N CYS A 146 3.87 -8.30 3.04
CA CYS A 146 3.38 -8.28 4.42
C CYS A 146 3.56 -9.59 5.20
N ALA A 147 4.18 -10.64 4.61
CA ALA A 147 4.32 -11.94 5.25
C ALA A 147 5.75 -12.50 5.30
N ALA A 148 6.78 -11.73 4.93
CA ALA A 148 8.17 -12.18 5.06
C ALA A 148 9.03 -11.11 5.72
N PRO A 149 9.77 -11.42 6.80
CA PRO A 149 10.89 -10.59 7.19
C PRO A 149 11.91 -10.63 6.05
N THR A 150 12.19 -9.49 5.43
CA THR A 150 13.32 -9.34 4.52
C THR A 150 14.60 -9.47 5.33
N THR A 151 15.07 -10.71 5.46
CA THR A 151 16.40 -11.04 5.97
C THR A 151 17.47 -10.47 5.03
N GLY A 152 18.62 -10.09 5.61
CA GLY A 152 19.75 -9.43 4.92
C GLY A 152 20.41 -10.25 3.79
N GLU A 153 19.90 -11.43 3.48
CA GLU A 153 20.40 -12.34 2.44
C GLU A 153 20.04 -11.89 1.01
N GLN A 154 18.98 -11.09 0.84
CA GLN A 154 18.60 -10.58 -0.50
C GLN A 154 19.53 -9.45 -0.98
N PHE A 155 20.11 -8.69 -0.05
CA PHE A 155 21.07 -7.64 -0.39
C PHE A 155 22.44 -8.24 -0.77
N THR A 156 22.89 -9.30 -0.08
CA THR A 156 24.15 -9.98 -0.40
C THR A 156 24.10 -10.66 -1.76
N ALA A 157 22.98 -11.29 -2.12
CA ALA A 157 22.82 -11.93 -3.44
C ALA A 157 22.89 -10.91 -4.60
N HIS A 158 22.23 -9.74 -4.44
CA HIS A 158 22.30 -8.69 -5.45
C HIS A 158 23.67 -8.00 -5.53
N PHE A 159 24.40 -7.93 -4.41
CA PHE A 159 25.73 -7.33 -4.37
C PHE A 159 26.81 -8.25 -4.98
N GLU A 160 26.73 -9.57 -4.75
CA GLU A 160 27.64 -10.54 -5.37
C GLU A 160 27.48 -10.62 -6.89
N ASP A 161 26.25 -10.55 -7.40
CA ASP A 161 26.01 -10.52 -8.86
C ASP A 161 26.51 -9.23 -9.50
N MET A 162 26.54 -8.12 -8.75
CA MET A 162 27.07 -6.84 -9.20
C MET A 162 28.61 -6.80 -9.18
N LEU A 163 29.26 -7.49 -8.24
CA LEU A 163 30.71 -7.64 -8.19
C LEU A 163 31.25 -8.51 -9.34
N LYS A 164 30.53 -9.56 -9.73
CA LYS A 164 30.88 -10.41 -10.90
C LYS A 164 30.88 -9.66 -12.24
N LEU A 165 30.17 -8.53 -12.32
CA LEU A 165 30.15 -7.68 -13.53
C LEU A 165 31.34 -6.72 -13.62
N LEU A 166 32.13 -6.60 -12.55
CA LEU A 166 33.33 -5.74 -12.48
C LEU A 166 34.64 -6.52 -12.64
N GLU A 167 34.58 -7.86 -12.70
CA GLU A 167 35.70 -8.72 -13.07
C GLU A 167 35.71 -8.96 -14.59
N VAL A 168 36.14 -7.95 -15.36
CA VAL A 168 36.65 -8.08 -16.74
C VAL A 168 38.00 -7.40 -16.82
#